data_AF-A0A518LNA9-F1
#
_entry.id   AF-A0A518LNA9-F1
#
_cell.length_a   1.000
_cell.length_b   1.000
_cell.length_c   1.000
_cell.angle_alpha   90.00
_cell.angle_beta   90.00
_cell.angle_gamma   90.00
#
_symmetry.space_group_name_H-M   'P 1'
#
loop_
_entity.id
_entity.type
_entity.pdbx_description
1 polymer ?
#
loop_
_entity_poly.entity_id
_entity_poly.type
_entity_poly.pdbx_seq_one_letter_code
_entity_poly.pdbx_strand_id
1 'polypeptide(L)'
;MADPPNNPAMTRSLDKTRRRCSLFLALACGAAWCGVGTTVAQEPWKGTRVWVAGGDESAWVVAEGRVQGEKLPTIQMWHAGAAAAADARPVQNSFLQPVVGNVLHASADARALRVMFSDLTTGDYYINRAWSPGASWKEQSTISPLAWGADATEPAVYAAIRGEDLLTPTTAPAGDAEDDDEMQPSTELPAAEQVAVDGMAVLELRRGRWRRMQGPDEAAAARRVWIAGCGGRIHLYWRDGKQLLHSERVRNQWSKPVAVVEASDFLQAWGGATAEGPALIIARGDSGERASLNLFMRRESDWMDAGPLRAGEDVLHVDVERCSAAIVRKQVGVARVRPDGVVEFGLGELGQTPLMRFAPLALVSGNPALEQQWRDSLVMAGLLAFLTIVMWWRRADVALPVILPPGFVLAAVWRRVFATVFDLLPAYLITLPWIYPKLDPQMLQMYPNVTNEQLAEMWAAIRIEQYVAIGLYGLWCLIFEATIATTPGKAIFGCRVAAADGGRPSLGACVVRNAVRSLMVAMGVPGLMITLMTIVIVSRNRQRVGDLLARTVVIEPAPPAIEAPPTDESDQE
;
A
#
# COMPACT_ATOMS: atom_id res chain seq x y z
N MET A 1 -30.01 -44.15 50.99
CA MET A 1 -29.73 -43.42 49.74
C MET A 1 -31.03 -42.84 49.26
N ALA A 2 -31.23 -41.53 49.44
CA ALA A 2 -32.43 -40.82 48.99
C ALA A 2 -32.10 -40.16 47.64
N ASP A 3 -32.91 -40.42 46.62
CA ASP A 3 -32.78 -39.78 45.32
C ASP A 3 -32.98 -38.26 45.45
N PRO A 4 -32.14 -37.43 44.80
CA PRO A 4 -32.29 -35.99 44.83
C PRO A 4 -33.58 -35.57 44.09
N PRO A 5 -34.32 -34.57 44.61
CA PRO A 5 -35.56 -34.12 44.01
C PRO A 5 -35.32 -33.49 42.64
N ASN A 6 -35.88 -34.13 41.61
CA ASN A 6 -35.85 -33.66 40.23
C ASN A 6 -36.74 -32.41 40.11
N ASN A 7 -36.15 -31.22 39.98
CA ASN A 7 -36.89 -29.95 39.94
C ASN A 7 -37.11 -29.47 38.49
N PRO A 8 -38.30 -29.72 37.88
CA PRO A 8 -38.59 -29.41 36.48
C PRO A 8 -38.67 -27.91 36.15
N ALA A 9 -38.63 -27.04 37.16
CA ALA A 9 -38.64 -25.59 36.95
C ALA A 9 -37.31 -25.06 36.42
N MET A 10 -36.19 -25.69 36.79
CA MET A 10 -34.85 -25.22 36.42
C MET A 10 -34.52 -25.52 34.94
N THR A 11 -35.03 -26.63 34.40
CA THR A 11 -34.78 -27.03 33.00
C THR A 11 -35.51 -26.15 31.97
N ARG A 12 -36.72 -25.64 32.28
CA ARG A 12 -37.46 -24.73 31.38
C ARG A 12 -36.85 -23.33 31.26
N SER A 13 -36.17 -22.84 32.30
CA SER A 13 -35.52 -21.53 32.30
C SER A 13 -34.31 -21.50 31.35
N LEU A 14 -33.50 -22.55 31.38
CA LEU A 14 -32.30 -22.65 30.54
C LEU A 14 -32.62 -22.67 29.04
N ASP A 15 -33.74 -23.26 28.64
CA ASP A 15 -34.13 -23.33 27.22
C ASP A 15 -34.62 -21.99 26.65
N LYS A 16 -35.27 -21.16 27.47
CA LYS A 16 -35.66 -19.79 27.06
C LYS A 16 -34.44 -18.89 26.82
N THR A 17 -33.44 -18.98 27.69
CA THR A 17 -32.19 -18.21 27.56
C THR A 17 -31.41 -18.65 26.32
N ARG A 18 -31.42 -19.95 25.99
CA ARG A 18 -30.80 -20.52 24.78
C ARG A 18 -31.41 -19.99 23.48
N ARG A 19 -32.74 -19.92 23.38
CA ARG A 19 -33.42 -19.40 22.19
C ARG A 19 -33.17 -17.90 21.97
N ARG A 20 -33.15 -17.12 23.06
CA ARG A 20 -32.91 -15.66 22.99
C ARG A 20 -31.47 -15.32 22.57
N CYS A 21 -30.47 -16.03 23.08
CA CYS A 21 -29.07 -15.81 22.67
C CYS A 21 -28.83 -16.20 21.22
N SER A 22 -29.43 -17.29 20.73
CA SER A 22 -29.28 -17.74 19.33
C SER A 22 -29.85 -16.73 18.33
N LEU A 23 -31.00 -16.14 18.66
CA LEU A 23 -31.64 -15.11 17.83
C LEU A 23 -30.83 -13.80 17.82
N PHE A 24 -30.28 -13.40 18.97
CA PHE A 24 -29.47 -12.18 19.09
C PHE A 24 -28.15 -12.30 18.31
N LEU A 25 -27.53 -13.49 18.31
CA LEU A 25 -26.30 -13.76 17.55
C LEU A 25 -26.56 -13.74 16.04
N ALA A 26 -27.68 -14.30 15.58
CA ALA A 26 -28.07 -14.27 14.18
C ALA A 26 -28.36 -12.83 13.68
N LEU A 27 -29.00 -12.01 14.52
CA LEU A 27 -29.26 -10.59 14.23
C LEU A 27 -27.97 -9.76 14.23
N ALA A 28 -27.06 -10.00 15.17
CA ALA A 28 -25.77 -9.31 15.21
C ALA A 28 -24.87 -9.66 14.00
N CYS A 29 -24.86 -10.93 13.58
CA CYS A 29 -24.14 -11.35 12.38
C CYS A 29 -24.76 -10.76 11.10
N GLY A 30 -26.10 -10.69 11.03
CA GLY A 30 -26.80 -10.05 9.91
C GLY A 30 -26.55 -8.54 9.83
N ALA A 31 -26.54 -7.84 10.98
CA ALA A 31 -26.29 -6.40 11.03
C ALA A 31 -24.84 -6.03 10.66
N ALA A 32 -23.86 -6.84 11.08
CA ALA A 32 -22.47 -6.69 10.64
C ALA A 32 -22.30 -6.98 9.13
N TRP A 33 -23.15 -7.83 8.55
CA TRP A 33 -23.16 -8.15 7.13
C TRP A 33 -23.84 -7.07 6.26
N CYS A 34 -24.84 -6.39 6.82
CA CYS A 34 -25.67 -5.41 6.09
C CYS A 34 -25.08 -3.99 5.99
N GLY A 35 -23.81 -3.78 6.37
CA GLY A 35 -23.02 -2.60 6.02
C GLY A 35 -23.81 -1.29 6.04
N VAL A 36 -24.25 -0.83 7.21
CA VAL A 36 -24.81 0.51 7.33
C VAL A 36 -23.65 1.49 7.18
N GLY A 37 -23.35 1.85 5.94
CA GLY A 37 -22.35 2.86 5.60
C GLY A 37 -22.82 4.20 6.15
N THR A 38 -22.31 4.60 7.31
CA THR A 38 -22.38 5.98 7.75
C THR A 38 -21.37 6.76 6.93
N THR A 39 -21.72 7.09 5.69
CA THR A 39 -20.97 8.06 4.90
C THR A 39 -21.21 9.42 5.54
N VAL A 40 -20.34 9.78 6.49
CA VAL A 40 -20.19 11.18 6.88
C VAL A 40 -19.80 11.91 5.60
N ALA A 41 -20.68 12.78 5.12
CA ALA A 41 -20.42 13.59 3.94
C ALA A 41 -19.20 14.47 4.23
N GLN A 42 -18.01 14.00 3.86
CA GLN A 42 -16.82 14.82 3.88
C GLN A 42 -16.95 15.83 2.75
N GLU A 43 -16.75 17.11 3.06
CA GLU A 43 -16.64 18.12 2.02
C GLU A 43 -15.57 17.70 1.01
N PRO A 44 -15.84 17.81 -0.30
CA PRO A 44 -14.87 17.43 -1.30
C PRO A 44 -13.60 18.25 -1.11
N TRP A 45 -12.45 17.57 -1.07
CA TRP A 45 -11.15 18.22 -1.00
C TRP A 45 -10.98 19.18 -2.18
N LYS A 46 -10.44 20.38 -1.92
CA LYS A 46 -10.20 21.43 -2.91
C LYS A 46 -8.76 21.90 -2.81
N GLY A 47 -8.05 21.82 -3.93
CA GLY A 47 -6.68 22.32 -4.03
C GLY A 47 -6.63 23.84 -3.91
N THR A 48 -5.50 24.34 -3.41
CA THR A 48 -5.16 25.77 -3.34
C THR A 48 -3.83 26.05 -4.04
N ARG A 49 -2.85 25.16 -3.89
CA ARG A 49 -1.51 25.24 -4.49
C ARG A 49 -1.12 23.89 -5.06
N VAL A 50 -0.22 23.91 -6.04
CA VAL A 50 0.23 22.70 -6.73
C VAL A 50 1.71 22.80 -7.09
N TRP A 51 2.39 21.66 -7.07
CA TRP A 51 3.76 21.47 -7.53
C TRP A 51 3.80 20.35 -8.55
N VAL A 52 4.59 20.53 -9.60
CA VAL A 52 4.97 19.46 -10.51
C VAL A 52 6.44 19.16 -10.27
N ALA A 53 6.75 17.88 -10.16
CA ALA A 53 8.11 17.38 -10.03
C ALA A 53 8.25 16.11 -10.86
N GLY A 54 9.46 15.76 -11.26
CA GLY A 54 9.70 14.54 -12.01
C GLY A 54 11.06 14.54 -12.68
N GLY A 55 11.30 13.49 -13.44
CA GLY A 55 12.50 13.29 -14.22
C GLY A 55 12.16 12.66 -15.57
N ASP A 56 13.12 11.99 -16.20
CA ASP A 56 12.94 11.41 -17.54
C ASP A 56 11.90 10.28 -17.57
N GLU A 57 11.65 9.64 -16.43
CA GLU A 57 10.83 8.43 -16.33
C GLU A 57 9.61 8.59 -15.41
N SER A 58 9.43 9.74 -14.77
CA SER A 58 8.30 9.94 -13.86
C SER A 58 7.77 11.37 -13.87
N ALA A 59 6.48 11.49 -13.60
CA ALA A 59 5.81 12.75 -13.33
C ALA A 59 5.04 12.63 -12.01
N TRP A 60 5.24 13.62 -11.14
CA TRP A 60 4.60 13.75 -9.85
C TRP A 60 3.84 15.06 -9.79
N VAL A 61 2.63 14.99 -9.24
CA VAL A 61 1.85 16.19 -8.90
C VAL A 61 1.60 16.14 -7.40
N VAL A 62 1.94 17.21 -6.72
CA VAL A 62 1.66 17.41 -5.30
C VAL A 62 0.72 18.59 -5.20
N ALA A 63 -0.40 18.46 -4.51
CA ALA A 63 -1.32 19.57 -4.33
C ALA A 63 -1.70 19.75 -2.86
N GLU A 64 -1.69 21.00 -2.41
CA GLU A 64 -2.08 21.40 -1.07
C GLU A 64 -3.57 21.73 -1.08
N GLY A 65 -4.31 21.21 -0.11
CA GLY A 65 -5.73 21.47 0.05
C GLY A 65 -6.01 22.78 0.80
N ARG A 66 -7.26 23.22 0.78
CA ARG A 66 -7.71 24.38 1.57
C ARG A 66 -7.55 24.12 3.08
N VAL A 67 -6.92 25.07 3.77
CA VAL A 67 -6.84 25.12 5.24
C VAL A 67 -8.25 25.23 5.82
N GLN A 68 -8.60 24.32 6.74
CA GLN A 68 -9.89 24.31 7.45
C GLN A 68 -9.67 24.65 8.92
N GLY A 69 -9.83 25.94 9.27
CA GLY A 69 -9.59 26.44 10.64
C GLY A 69 -8.10 26.41 11.00
N GLU A 70 -7.77 25.87 12.17
CA GLU A 70 -6.38 25.75 12.66
C GLU A 70 -5.65 24.50 12.13
N LYS A 71 -6.33 23.65 11.36
CA LYS A 71 -5.71 22.44 10.82
C LYS A 71 -4.80 22.78 9.66
N LEU A 72 -3.58 22.23 9.71
CA LEU A 72 -2.67 22.21 8.57
C LEU A 72 -3.35 21.60 7.34
N PRO A 73 -2.99 22.05 6.12
CA PRO A 73 -3.65 21.61 4.91
C PRO A 73 -3.34 20.15 4.60
N THR A 74 -4.31 19.46 3.98
CA THR A 74 -4.14 18.08 3.51
C THR A 74 -3.53 18.10 2.12
N ILE A 75 -2.45 17.35 1.93
CA ILE A 75 -1.71 17.23 0.68
C ILE A 75 -2.10 15.94 -0.02
N GLN A 76 -2.35 16.06 -1.32
CA GLN A 76 -2.65 14.95 -2.22
C GLN A 76 -1.50 14.78 -3.22
N MET A 77 -1.23 13.54 -3.60
CA MET A 77 -0.12 13.19 -4.48
C MET A 77 -0.59 12.24 -5.57
N TRP A 78 -0.13 12.50 -6.79
CA TRP A 78 -0.37 11.67 -7.96
C TRP A 78 0.95 11.36 -8.64
N HIS A 79 1.03 10.19 -9.27
CA HIS A 79 2.23 9.71 -9.94
C HIS A 79 1.92 9.06 -11.29
N ALA A 80 2.74 9.33 -12.30
CA ALA A 80 2.82 8.58 -13.55
C ALA A 80 4.27 8.10 -13.75
N GLY A 81 4.47 6.78 -13.82
CA GLY A 81 5.80 6.17 -13.91
C GLY A 81 6.23 5.80 -15.32
N ALA A 82 7.42 5.19 -15.42
CA ALA A 82 8.08 4.81 -16.67
C ALA A 82 7.21 3.91 -17.57
N ALA A 83 6.53 2.94 -16.95
CA ALA A 83 5.68 1.97 -17.65
C ALA A 83 4.36 2.57 -18.18
N ALA A 84 4.03 3.81 -17.81
CA ALA A 84 2.82 4.46 -18.27
C ALA A 84 2.97 4.92 -19.74
N ALA A 85 1.87 4.97 -20.50
CA ALA A 85 1.88 5.54 -21.85
C ALA A 85 2.44 6.98 -21.84
N ALA A 86 3.05 7.47 -22.93
CA ALA A 86 3.69 8.79 -22.96
C ALA A 86 2.74 9.93 -22.55
N ASP A 87 1.45 9.80 -22.86
CA ASP A 87 0.37 10.73 -22.51
C ASP A 87 -0.36 10.37 -21.20
N ALA A 88 0.11 9.34 -20.49
CA ALA A 88 -0.51 8.88 -19.26
C ALA A 88 -0.50 9.96 -18.17
N ARG A 89 -1.61 10.01 -17.46
CA ARG A 89 -1.86 10.99 -16.41
C ARG A 89 -1.35 10.45 -15.07
N PRO A 90 -0.85 11.34 -14.19
CA PRO A 90 -0.59 10.98 -12.82
C PRO A 90 -1.86 10.44 -12.16
N VAL A 91 -1.75 9.27 -11.52
CA VAL A 91 -2.83 8.65 -10.75
C VAL A 91 -2.43 8.56 -9.30
N GLN A 92 -3.40 8.64 -8.40
CA GLN A 92 -3.18 8.38 -6.99
C GLN A 92 -3.22 6.87 -6.77
N ASN A 93 -2.33 6.35 -5.92
CA ASN A 93 -2.31 4.95 -5.53
C ASN A 93 -2.45 4.80 -4.01
N SER A 94 -2.61 3.57 -3.50
CA SER A 94 -2.81 3.32 -2.07
C SER A 94 -1.60 3.65 -1.18
N PHE A 95 -0.39 3.67 -1.75
CA PHE A 95 0.85 4.03 -1.04
C PHE A 95 1.03 5.54 -0.88
N LEU A 96 0.43 6.34 -1.77
CA LEU A 96 0.42 7.80 -1.72
C LEU A 96 -0.73 8.32 -0.86
N GLN A 97 -0.66 7.97 0.43
CA GLN A 97 -1.64 8.42 1.39
C GLN A 97 -1.60 9.94 1.57
N PRO A 98 -2.76 10.60 1.76
CA PRO A 98 -2.79 12.02 2.06
C PRO A 98 -1.98 12.33 3.31
N VAL A 99 -1.18 13.38 3.26
CA VAL A 99 -0.39 13.85 4.42
C VAL A 99 -0.85 15.24 4.83
N VAL A 100 -0.42 15.70 5.99
CA VAL A 100 -0.81 17.00 6.53
C VAL A 100 0.44 17.86 6.73
N GLY A 101 0.44 19.06 6.18
CA GLY A 101 1.57 19.99 6.28
C GLY A 101 1.51 21.09 5.22
N ASN A 102 2.28 22.16 5.39
CA ASN A 102 2.44 23.17 4.35
C ASN A 102 3.68 22.82 3.52
N VAL A 103 3.52 22.64 2.21
CA VAL A 103 4.65 22.32 1.33
C VAL A 103 5.44 23.60 1.02
N LEU A 104 6.76 23.55 1.26
CA LEU A 104 7.70 24.56 0.78
C LEU A 104 8.21 24.19 -0.60
N HIS A 105 8.74 22.98 -0.72
CA HIS A 105 9.38 22.49 -1.93
C HIS A 105 8.97 21.04 -2.22
N ALA A 106 8.86 20.71 -3.50
CA ALA A 106 8.67 19.34 -3.96
C ALA A 106 9.60 19.11 -5.14
N SER A 107 10.35 18.00 -5.11
CA SER A 107 11.16 17.56 -6.24
C SER A 107 11.23 16.05 -6.26
N ALA A 108 11.41 15.45 -7.44
CA ALA A 108 11.39 14.01 -7.60
C ALA A 108 12.58 13.57 -8.44
N ASP A 109 13.29 12.57 -7.94
CA ASP A 109 14.41 11.95 -8.64
C ASP A 109 13.96 10.64 -9.30
N ALA A 110 14.91 9.84 -9.80
CA ALA A 110 14.59 8.56 -10.44
C ALA A 110 13.92 7.51 -9.52
N ARG A 111 13.90 7.72 -8.19
CA ARG A 111 13.40 6.75 -7.20
C ARG A 111 12.18 7.25 -6.43
N ALA A 112 12.17 8.52 -6.04
CA ALA A 112 11.23 9.03 -5.05
C ALA A 112 10.87 10.50 -5.27
N LEU A 113 9.66 10.85 -4.85
CA LEU A 113 9.27 12.23 -4.60
C LEU A 113 9.75 12.64 -3.21
N ARG A 114 10.46 13.76 -3.12
CA ARG A 114 10.86 14.38 -1.85
C ARG A 114 10.10 15.69 -1.65
N VAL A 115 9.39 15.77 -0.53
CA VAL A 115 8.61 16.95 -0.14
C VAL A 115 9.24 17.56 1.11
N MET A 116 9.55 18.86 1.05
CA MET A 116 9.99 19.64 2.20
C MET A 116 8.82 20.48 2.72
N PHE A 117 8.57 20.41 4.02
CA PHE A 117 7.48 21.12 4.68
C PHE A 117 7.95 22.43 5.33
N SER A 118 7.00 23.28 5.73
CA SER A 118 7.28 24.58 6.38
C SER A 118 8.08 24.49 7.67
N ASP A 119 8.02 23.34 8.33
CA ASP A 119 8.81 23.06 9.52
C ASP A 119 10.21 22.51 9.18
N LEU A 120 10.65 22.54 7.91
CA LEU A 120 11.92 22.03 7.40
C LEU A 120 12.12 20.51 7.55
N THR A 121 11.06 19.77 7.87
CA THR A 121 11.09 18.30 7.75
C THR A 121 10.96 17.89 6.28
N THR A 122 11.48 16.72 5.97
CA THR A 122 11.45 16.13 4.63
C THR A 122 10.75 14.77 4.69
N GLY A 123 9.89 14.50 3.71
CA GLY A 123 9.26 13.20 3.50
C GLY A 123 9.64 12.64 2.14
N ASP A 124 10.08 11.38 2.13
CA ASP A 124 10.41 10.64 0.90
C ASP A 124 9.25 9.68 0.58
N TYR A 125 8.68 9.83 -0.61
CA TYR A 125 7.51 9.10 -1.08
C TYR A 125 7.88 8.20 -2.25
N TYR A 126 7.46 6.95 -2.12
CA TYR A 126 7.75 5.90 -3.08
C TYR A 126 6.46 5.36 -3.67
N ILE A 127 6.57 4.80 -4.87
CA ILE A 127 5.41 4.29 -5.61
C ILE A 127 4.95 2.93 -5.05
N ASN A 128 5.90 2.13 -4.54
CA ASN A 128 5.73 0.72 -4.22
C ASN A 128 6.03 0.37 -2.76
N ARG A 129 6.24 1.37 -1.90
CA ARG A 129 6.46 1.17 -0.46
C ARG A 129 5.92 2.35 0.33
N ALA A 130 5.80 2.16 1.63
CA ALA A 130 5.41 3.23 2.55
C ALA A 130 6.39 4.42 2.47
N TRP A 131 5.89 5.61 2.81
CA TRP A 131 6.68 6.80 3.10
C TRP A 131 7.90 6.43 3.98
N SER A 132 9.01 7.13 3.79
CA SER A 132 10.08 7.19 4.80
C SER A 132 10.37 8.64 5.19
N PRO A 133 10.70 8.94 6.46
CA PRO A 133 11.31 10.22 6.80
C PRO A 133 12.54 10.45 5.91
N GLY A 134 12.63 11.63 5.29
CA GLY A 134 13.79 12.01 4.48
C GLY A 134 14.96 12.46 5.34
N ALA A 135 16.11 12.71 4.71
CA ALA A 135 17.24 13.32 5.40
C ALA A 135 16.86 14.72 5.89
N SER A 136 17.01 14.97 7.20
CA SER A 136 16.56 16.20 7.85
C SER A 136 17.30 17.41 7.30
N TRP A 137 16.57 18.37 6.72
CA TRP A 137 17.17 19.63 6.29
C TRP A 137 17.62 20.51 7.47
N LYS A 138 17.01 20.33 8.66
CA LYS A 138 17.36 21.05 9.89
C LYS A 138 18.81 20.86 10.32
N GLU A 139 19.44 19.77 9.90
CA GLU A 139 20.86 19.51 10.16
C GLU A 139 21.78 20.37 9.30
N GLN A 140 21.27 20.88 8.17
CA GLN A 140 22.04 21.70 7.22
C GLN A 140 21.78 23.19 7.43
N SER A 141 20.54 23.59 7.71
CA SER A 141 20.18 25.00 7.91
C SER A 141 18.92 25.17 8.76
N THR A 142 18.80 26.33 9.40
CA THR A 142 17.59 26.77 10.12
C THR A 142 16.57 27.47 9.21
N ILE A 143 16.89 27.69 7.94
CA ILE A 143 15.99 28.29 6.95
C ILE A 143 15.81 27.37 5.73
N SER A 144 14.77 27.63 4.95
CA SER A 144 14.50 26.94 3.69
C SER A 144 15.56 27.26 2.64
N PRO A 145 15.94 26.31 1.77
CA PRO A 145 16.87 26.59 0.67
C PRO A 145 16.25 27.58 -0.34
N LEU A 146 17.12 28.33 -1.02
CA LEU A 146 16.74 29.26 -2.09
C LEU A 146 16.23 28.53 -3.34
N ALA A 147 16.77 27.33 -3.61
CA ALA A 147 16.32 26.46 -4.68
C ALA A 147 16.33 25.01 -4.22
N TRP A 148 15.39 24.23 -4.75
CA TRP A 148 15.26 22.79 -4.50
C TRP A 148 14.95 22.08 -5.81
N GLY A 149 15.72 21.06 -6.15
CA GLY A 149 15.60 20.32 -7.40
C GLY A 149 16.15 18.90 -7.27
N ALA A 150 15.97 18.10 -8.30
CA ALA A 150 16.41 16.71 -8.33
C ALA A 150 17.11 16.40 -9.65
N ASP A 151 17.83 15.29 -9.66
CA ASP A 151 18.36 14.73 -10.89
C ASP A 151 17.27 13.94 -11.63
N ALA A 152 17.08 14.25 -12.92
CA ALA A 152 16.07 13.62 -13.75
C ALA A 152 16.30 12.12 -13.98
N THR A 153 17.53 11.64 -13.77
CA THR A 153 17.96 10.27 -14.13
C THR A 153 18.64 9.52 -12.99
N GLU A 154 19.21 10.23 -12.01
CA GLU A 154 19.90 9.65 -10.86
C GLU A 154 19.13 9.87 -9.56
N PRO A 155 19.33 9.04 -8.53
CA PRO A 155 18.71 9.23 -7.22
C PRO A 155 19.43 10.31 -6.39
N ALA A 156 19.38 11.56 -6.86
CA ALA A 156 20.02 12.71 -6.23
C ALA A 156 19.06 13.89 -6.12
N VAL A 157 19.16 14.64 -5.02
CA VAL A 157 18.48 15.93 -4.82
C VAL A 157 19.50 17.02 -4.57
N TYR A 158 19.21 18.21 -5.08
CA TYR A 158 20.06 19.37 -4.99
C TYR A 158 19.33 20.51 -4.28
N ALA A 159 20.05 21.21 -3.41
CA ALA A 159 19.56 22.41 -2.74
C ALA A 159 20.58 23.53 -2.90
N ALA A 160 20.14 24.74 -3.19
CA ALA A 160 20.99 25.93 -3.20
C ALA A 160 20.65 26.82 -2.01
N ILE A 161 21.66 27.30 -1.29
CA ILE A 161 21.51 28.14 -0.10
C ILE A 161 22.74 29.03 0.05
N ARG A 162 22.66 30.13 0.79
CA ARG A 162 23.85 30.93 1.11
C ARG A 162 24.72 30.20 2.14
N GLY A 163 26.02 30.30 1.98
CA GLY A 163 27.01 29.71 2.89
C GLY A 163 26.87 30.23 4.32
N GLU A 164 26.49 31.51 4.49
CA GLU A 164 26.24 32.12 5.81
C GLU A 164 25.03 31.52 6.55
N ASP A 165 24.08 30.93 5.82
CA ASP A 165 22.88 30.29 6.38
C ASP A 165 23.09 28.79 6.68
N LEU A 166 24.28 28.25 6.39
CA LEU A 166 24.62 26.87 6.69
C LEU A 166 25.08 26.72 8.13
N LEU A 167 24.56 25.69 8.80
CA LEU A 167 25.09 25.27 10.08
C LEU A 167 26.48 24.67 9.92
N THR A 168 27.37 24.95 10.87
CA THR A 168 28.66 24.25 10.97
C THR A 168 28.37 22.75 11.07
N PRO A 169 28.95 21.89 10.21
CA PRO A 169 28.68 20.47 10.24
C PRO A 169 28.95 19.93 11.64
N THR A 170 27.95 19.35 12.28
CA THR A 170 28.21 18.57 13.49
C THR A 170 28.97 17.33 13.00
N THR A 171 30.24 17.22 13.36
CA THR A 171 31.11 16.08 13.01
C THR A 171 30.58 14.82 13.69
N ALA A 172 29.50 14.23 13.16
CA ALA A 172 29.13 12.87 13.48
C ALA A 172 30.01 11.97 12.60
N PRO A 173 30.89 11.14 13.19
CA PRO A 173 31.62 10.14 12.42
C PRO A 173 30.61 9.27 11.66
N ALA A 174 30.97 8.87 10.44
CA ALA A 174 30.14 8.00 9.63
C ALA A 174 29.86 6.71 10.42
N GLY A 175 28.68 6.61 11.01
CA GLY A 175 28.20 5.35 11.55
C GLY A 175 28.07 4.38 10.40
N ASP A 176 28.69 3.21 10.54
CA ASP A 176 28.53 2.06 9.66
C ASP A 176 27.06 1.67 9.70
N ALA A 177 26.28 2.21 8.76
CA ALA A 177 24.93 1.77 8.51
C ALA A 177 25.05 0.41 7.82
N GLU A 178 25.12 -0.63 8.64
CA GLU A 178 24.83 -2.01 8.27
C GLU A 178 23.39 -2.05 7.76
N ASP A 179 23.20 -2.26 6.46
CA ASP A 179 22.01 -2.88 5.89
C ASP A 179 22.30 -3.24 4.42
N ASP A 180 22.40 -4.56 4.18
CA ASP A 180 21.77 -5.37 3.11
C ASP A 180 21.51 -4.65 1.77
N ASP A 181 22.00 -5.03 0.59
CA ASP A 181 22.39 -6.29 -0.02
C ASP A 181 23.31 -5.95 -1.22
N GLU A 182 24.13 -6.91 -1.65
CA GLU A 182 25.08 -6.89 -2.79
C GLU A 182 26.53 -6.46 -2.49
N MET A 183 27.38 -7.50 -2.40
CA MET A 183 28.85 -7.47 -2.36
C MET A 183 29.46 -6.86 -3.64
N GLN A 184 29.29 -5.57 -3.89
CA GLN A 184 30.29 -4.83 -4.64
C GLN A 184 31.26 -4.20 -3.63
N PRO A 185 32.58 -4.46 -3.72
CA PRO A 185 33.55 -3.81 -2.86
C PRO A 185 33.39 -2.30 -3.03
N SER A 186 32.84 -1.66 -2.01
CA SER A 186 32.71 -0.22 -1.90
C SER A 186 34.12 0.34 -2.03
N THR A 187 34.41 0.91 -3.20
CA THR A 187 35.55 1.82 -3.33
C THR A 187 35.30 2.91 -2.31
N GLU A 188 36.08 2.92 -1.22
CA GLU A 188 35.99 3.93 -0.17
C GLU A 188 35.99 5.30 -0.84
N LEU A 189 34.82 5.94 -0.84
CA LEU A 189 34.73 7.31 -1.30
C LEU A 189 35.57 8.13 -0.32
N PRO A 190 36.56 8.92 -0.78
CA PRO A 190 37.43 9.69 0.09
C PRO A 190 36.58 10.54 1.05
N ALA A 191 36.99 10.59 2.32
CA ALA A 191 36.35 11.38 3.35
C ALA A 191 36.05 12.78 2.79
N ALA A 192 34.77 13.18 2.84
CA ALA A 192 34.32 14.42 2.23
C ALA A 192 35.07 15.60 2.85
N GLU A 193 35.97 16.20 2.06
CA GLU A 193 36.72 17.38 2.45
C GLU A 193 35.73 18.48 2.85
N GLN A 194 35.86 18.99 4.08
CA GLN A 194 35.00 20.05 4.59
C GLN A 194 35.41 21.36 3.93
N VAL A 195 34.74 21.67 2.82
CA VAL A 195 34.94 22.94 2.12
C VAL A 195 34.16 24.01 2.87
N ALA A 196 34.87 24.98 3.46
CA ALA A 196 34.27 26.24 3.87
C ALA A 196 33.73 26.93 2.61
N VAL A 197 32.45 27.27 2.61
CA VAL A 197 31.78 27.84 1.44
C VAL A 197 31.53 29.32 1.69
N ASP A 198 32.27 30.17 0.99
CA ASP A 198 32.01 31.61 0.95
C ASP A 198 30.98 31.88 -0.18
N GLY A 199 29.89 32.61 0.10
CA GLY A 199 28.89 32.96 -0.93
C GLY A 199 27.76 31.93 -1.08
N MET A 200 27.56 31.36 -2.27
CA MET A 200 26.47 30.39 -2.54
C MET A 200 26.99 28.96 -2.32
N ALA A 201 26.25 28.15 -1.55
CA ALA A 201 26.45 26.72 -1.41
C ALA A 201 25.45 25.94 -2.25
N VAL A 202 25.91 24.83 -2.85
CA VAL A 202 25.04 23.79 -3.43
C VAL A 202 25.23 22.52 -2.63
N LEU A 203 24.15 21.96 -2.13
CA LEU A 203 24.11 20.72 -1.38
C LEU A 203 23.52 19.62 -2.25
N GLU A 204 24.14 18.45 -2.22
CA GLU A 204 23.71 17.26 -2.94
C GLU A 204 23.35 16.17 -1.93
N LEU A 205 22.10 15.74 -1.93
CA LEU A 205 21.63 14.57 -1.17
C LEU A 205 21.76 13.34 -2.06
N ARG A 206 22.69 12.44 -1.72
CA ARG A 206 22.81 11.10 -2.32
C ARG A 206 22.86 10.06 -1.23
N ARG A 207 22.08 8.99 -1.37
CA ARG A 207 22.05 7.85 -0.43
C ARG A 207 21.85 8.30 1.03
N GLY A 208 20.95 9.26 1.25
CA GLY A 208 20.63 9.79 2.58
C GLY A 208 21.68 10.73 3.20
N ARG A 209 22.77 11.04 2.49
CA ARG A 209 23.83 11.94 2.99
C ARG A 209 23.92 13.22 2.16
N TRP A 210 24.00 14.35 2.84
CA TRP A 210 24.24 15.65 2.24
C TRP A 210 25.73 15.87 2.00
N ARG A 211 26.09 16.28 0.78
CA ARG A 211 27.42 16.71 0.39
C ARG A 211 27.38 18.19 0.05
N ARG A 212 28.31 18.98 0.58
CA ARG A 212 28.41 20.43 0.32
C ARG A 212 29.37 20.70 -0.83
N MET A 213 29.02 21.67 -1.67
CA MET A 213 29.82 22.14 -2.80
C MET A 213 29.75 23.67 -2.88
N GLN A 214 30.84 24.29 -3.30
CA GLN A 214 30.85 25.70 -3.69
C GLN A 214 29.98 25.91 -4.92
N GLY A 215 29.03 26.86 -4.87
CA GLY A 215 28.28 27.37 -6.01
C GLY A 215 29.10 28.35 -6.86
N PRO A 216 28.60 28.80 -8.02
CA PRO A 216 29.28 29.83 -8.80
C PRO A 216 29.25 31.17 -8.07
N ASP A 217 30.38 31.88 -8.05
CA ASP A 217 30.56 33.13 -7.30
C ASP A 217 29.60 34.22 -7.78
N GLU A 218 29.28 34.24 -9.07
CA GLU A 218 28.35 35.19 -9.68
C GLU A 218 26.90 35.01 -9.21
N ALA A 219 26.55 33.84 -8.65
CA ALA A 219 25.25 33.58 -8.06
C ALA A 219 25.18 33.94 -6.57
N ALA A 220 26.28 34.32 -5.91
CA ALA A 220 26.32 34.58 -4.47
C ALA A 220 25.32 35.67 -4.02
N ALA A 221 25.12 36.70 -4.83
CA ALA A 221 24.19 37.80 -4.55
C ALA A 221 22.75 37.53 -5.03
N ALA A 222 22.50 36.39 -5.70
CA ALA A 222 21.21 36.12 -6.29
C ALA A 222 20.13 35.91 -5.21
N ARG A 223 18.96 36.53 -5.42
CA ARG A 223 17.79 36.36 -4.55
C ARG A 223 16.84 35.26 -5.02
N ARG A 224 16.87 34.95 -6.32
CA ARG A 224 16.04 33.90 -6.93
C ARG A 224 16.95 32.96 -7.70
N VAL A 225 16.87 31.70 -7.32
CA VAL A 225 17.71 30.63 -7.83
C VAL A 225 16.81 29.45 -8.14
N TRP A 226 17.16 28.71 -9.19
CA TRP A 226 16.53 27.45 -9.56
C TRP A 226 17.63 26.44 -9.82
N ILE A 227 17.35 25.17 -9.56
CA ILE A 227 18.32 24.10 -9.69
C ILE A 227 17.65 22.87 -10.30
N ALA A 228 18.35 22.21 -11.20
CA ALA A 228 17.95 20.95 -11.81
C ALA A 228 19.20 20.10 -12.04
N GLY A 229 19.04 18.78 -12.19
CA GLY A 229 20.15 17.93 -12.63
C GLY A 229 19.74 16.86 -13.62
N CYS A 230 20.74 16.33 -14.32
CA CYS A 230 20.57 15.21 -15.25
C CYS A 230 21.90 14.49 -15.46
N GLY A 231 21.95 13.21 -15.09
CA GLY A 231 23.12 12.35 -15.23
C GLY A 231 24.29 12.84 -14.39
N GLY A 232 24.01 13.34 -13.17
CA GLY A 232 25.02 13.88 -12.26
C GLY A 232 25.57 15.25 -12.63
N ARG A 233 25.06 15.86 -13.72
CA ARG A 233 25.29 17.29 -14.01
C ARG A 233 24.31 18.13 -13.23
N ILE A 234 24.79 19.25 -12.71
CA ILE A 234 23.97 20.20 -11.95
C ILE A 234 23.83 21.47 -12.78
N HIS A 235 22.60 21.91 -13.01
CA HIS A 235 22.28 23.15 -13.70
C HIS A 235 21.72 24.14 -12.69
N LEU A 236 22.41 25.28 -12.55
CA LEU A 236 21.98 26.37 -11.68
C LEU A 236 21.53 27.54 -12.54
N TYR A 237 20.38 28.09 -12.21
CA TYR A 237 19.82 29.28 -12.85
C TYR A 237 19.62 30.34 -11.80
N TRP A 238 19.90 31.60 -12.12
CA TRP A 238 19.65 32.69 -11.21
C TRP A 238 19.36 33.98 -11.94
N ARG A 239 18.65 34.88 -11.25
CA ARG A 239 18.33 36.21 -11.78
C ARG A 239 19.38 37.21 -11.32
N ASP A 240 19.97 37.91 -12.28
CA ASP A 240 20.83 39.07 -12.07
C ASP A 240 20.26 40.29 -12.82
N GLY A 241 19.63 41.20 -12.07
CA GLY A 241 18.87 42.32 -12.64
C GLY A 241 17.74 41.87 -13.59
N LYS A 242 17.90 42.17 -14.88
CA LYS A 242 16.96 41.78 -15.97
C LYS A 242 17.37 40.50 -16.69
N GLN A 243 18.58 40.00 -16.42
CA GLN A 243 19.11 38.82 -17.07
C GLN A 243 18.85 37.59 -16.20
N LEU A 244 18.54 36.49 -16.88
CA LEU A 244 18.50 35.17 -16.29
C LEU A 244 19.75 34.43 -16.76
N LEU A 245 20.60 34.05 -15.82
CA LEU A 245 21.89 33.41 -16.07
C LEU A 245 21.79 31.92 -15.77
N HIS A 246 22.63 31.14 -16.45
CA HIS A 246 22.79 29.70 -16.30
C HIS A 246 24.26 29.35 -16.11
N SER A 247 24.55 28.41 -15.21
CA SER A 247 25.84 27.73 -15.13
C SER A 247 25.62 26.24 -14.90
N GLU A 248 26.52 25.43 -15.46
CA GLU A 248 26.50 23.98 -15.37
C GLU A 248 27.73 23.51 -14.59
N ARG A 249 27.54 22.57 -13.67
CA ARG A 249 28.62 21.89 -12.97
C ARG A 249 28.87 20.53 -13.60
N VAL A 250 30.08 20.32 -14.10
CA VAL A 250 30.58 19.03 -14.60
C VAL A 250 31.89 18.71 -13.91
N ARG A 251 32.02 17.49 -13.34
CA ARG A 251 33.27 17.04 -12.68
C ARG A 251 33.82 18.04 -11.65
N ASN A 252 32.95 18.55 -10.78
CA ASN A 252 33.25 19.53 -9.72
C ASN A 252 33.64 20.95 -10.19
N GLN A 253 33.53 21.28 -11.47
CA GLN A 253 33.81 22.61 -11.99
C GLN A 253 32.54 23.23 -12.56
N TRP A 254 32.27 24.48 -12.19
CA TRP A 254 31.21 25.29 -12.79
C TRP A 254 31.69 25.89 -14.11
N SER A 255 30.83 25.88 -15.13
CA SER A 255 31.04 26.64 -16.35
C SER A 255 30.93 28.14 -16.08
N LYS A 256 31.48 28.95 -16.98
CA LYS A 256 31.19 30.40 -16.97
C LYS A 256 29.67 30.63 -17.11
N PRO A 257 29.11 31.64 -16.44
CA PRO A 257 27.71 32.01 -16.61
C PRO A 257 27.37 32.34 -18.07
N VAL A 258 26.24 31.82 -18.55
CA VAL A 258 25.68 32.11 -19.88
C VAL A 258 24.31 32.74 -19.69
N ALA A 259 24.02 33.82 -20.42
CA ALA A 259 22.70 34.42 -20.42
C ALA A 259 21.69 33.49 -21.12
N VAL A 260 20.61 33.16 -20.42
CA VAL A 260 19.47 32.40 -20.96
C VAL A 260 18.55 33.34 -21.71
N VAL A 261 18.15 34.43 -21.05
CA VAL A 261 17.25 35.44 -21.61
C VAL A 261 17.31 36.74 -20.81
N GLU A 262 17.04 37.85 -21.48
CA GLU A 262 16.78 39.15 -20.86
C GLU A 262 15.26 39.39 -20.82
N ALA A 263 14.68 39.52 -19.64
CA ALA A 263 13.24 39.70 -19.46
C ALA A 263 12.94 40.61 -18.26
N SER A 264 12.27 41.73 -18.52
CA SER A 264 11.81 42.65 -17.46
C SER A 264 10.49 42.21 -16.81
N ASP A 265 9.66 41.48 -17.54
CA ASP A 265 8.31 40.99 -17.22
C ASP A 265 8.32 39.60 -16.55
N PHE A 266 9.45 39.24 -15.94
CA PHE A 266 9.67 37.95 -15.32
C PHE A 266 8.95 37.82 -13.97
N LEU A 267 8.04 36.86 -13.87
CA LEU A 267 7.29 36.58 -12.64
C LEU A 267 7.84 35.35 -11.89
N GLN A 268 8.07 34.24 -12.58
CA GLN A 268 8.51 32.96 -12.00
C GLN A 268 9.25 32.12 -13.05
N ALA A 269 10.09 31.19 -12.61
CA ALA A 269 10.65 30.14 -13.47
C ALA A 269 10.63 28.77 -12.81
N TRP A 270 10.83 27.76 -13.64
CA TRP A 270 11.01 26.37 -13.25
C TRP A 270 12.16 25.78 -14.08
N GLY A 271 13.23 25.41 -13.40
CA GLY A 271 14.38 24.74 -14.03
C GLY A 271 14.07 23.27 -14.28
N GLY A 272 14.61 22.72 -15.36
CA GLY A 272 14.56 21.30 -15.65
C GLY A 272 15.73 20.87 -16.51
N ALA A 273 15.91 19.57 -16.67
CA ALA A 273 16.94 19.02 -17.53
C ALA A 273 16.46 17.69 -18.10
N THR A 274 16.88 17.40 -19.33
CA THR A 274 16.72 16.09 -19.97
C THR A 274 18.09 15.58 -20.41
N ALA A 275 18.14 14.37 -20.96
CA ALA A 275 19.34 13.87 -21.63
C ALA A 275 19.82 14.77 -22.79
N GLU A 276 18.94 15.58 -23.40
CA GLU A 276 19.29 16.49 -24.50
C GLU A 276 19.92 17.81 -24.00
N GLY A 277 19.66 18.19 -22.75
CA GLY A 277 20.24 19.38 -22.15
C GLY A 277 19.35 20.06 -21.10
N PRO A 278 19.82 21.19 -20.56
CA PRO A 278 19.05 22.00 -19.63
C PRO A 278 17.89 22.71 -20.34
N ALA A 279 16.77 22.81 -19.63
CA ALA A 279 15.59 23.53 -20.06
C ALA A 279 15.07 24.42 -18.94
N LEU A 280 14.33 25.47 -19.30
CA LEU A 280 13.84 26.47 -18.37
C LEU A 280 12.47 26.96 -18.83
N ILE A 281 11.50 26.88 -17.93
CA ILE A 281 10.15 27.38 -18.18
C ILE A 281 10.03 28.72 -17.46
N ILE A 282 9.58 29.76 -18.15
CA ILE A 282 9.46 31.12 -17.61
C ILE A 282 8.02 31.58 -17.71
N ALA A 283 7.46 32.05 -16.60
CA ALA A 283 6.22 32.79 -16.56
C ALA A 283 6.49 34.29 -16.82
N ARG A 284 5.89 34.82 -17.89
CA ARG A 284 5.97 36.22 -18.31
C ARG A 284 4.61 36.89 -18.21
N GLY A 285 4.57 38.15 -17.77
CA GLY A 285 3.36 38.95 -17.80
C GLY A 285 3.40 40.15 -16.86
N ASP A 286 2.38 40.99 -16.96
CA ASP A 286 2.26 42.21 -16.14
C ASP A 286 1.78 41.92 -14.71
N SER A 287 1.05 40.81 -14.51
CA SER A 287 0.51 40.39 -13.21
C SER A 287 0.59 38.88 -13.00
N GLY A 288 0.61 38.45 -11.74
CA GLY A 288 0.64 37.04 -11.35
C GLY A 288 -0.58 36.23 -11.80
N GLU A 289 -1.73 36.88 -12.02
CA GLU A 289 -3.00 36.22 -12.35
C GLU A 289 -3.10 35.77 -13.82
N ARG A 290 -2.30 36.37 -14.71
CA ARG A 290 -2.36 36.08 -16.14
C ARG A 290 -0.98 36.12 -16.78
N ALA A 291 -0.16 35.13 -16.45
CA ALA A 291 1.16 34.94 -17.05
C ALA A 291 1.12 33.95 -18.22
N SER A 292 1.83 34.23 -19.31
CA SER A 292 2.14 33.23 -20.34
C SER A 292 3.37 32.41 -19.94
N LEU A 293 3.34 31.11 -20.20
CA LEU A 293 4.49 30.23 -19.97
C LEU A 293 5.30 30.07 -21.24
N ASN A 294 6.60 30.38 -21.20
CA ASN A 294 7.53 30.25 -22.31
C ASN A 294 8.58 29.18 -22.00
N LEU A 295 8.90 28.33 -22.98
CA LEU A 295 9.91 27.29 -22.85
C LEU A 295 11.22 27.76 -23.50
N PHE A 296 12.31 27.65 -22.75
CA PHE A 296 13.66 27.87 -23.23
C PHE A 296 14.43 26.55 -23.12
N MET A 297 15.14 26.18 -24.17
CA MET A 297 15.96 24.96 -24.18
C MET A 297 17.35 25.30 -24.70
N ARG A 298 18.37 24.70 -24.10
CA ARG A 298 19.72 24.81 -24.62
C ARG A 298 19.97 23.68 -25.61
N ARG A 299 20.38 24.02 -26.83
CA ARG A 299 20.89 23.05 -27.81
C ARG A 299 22.32 23.42 -28.12
N GLU A 300 23.21 22.43 -27.98
CA GLU A 300 24.66 22.64 -28.12
C GLU A 300 25.16 23.71 -27.13
N SER A 301 25.58 24.88 -27.61
CA SER A 301 26.03 25.99 -26.78
C SER A 301 24.95 27.01 -26.46
N ASP A 302 23.89 27.11 -27.27
CA ASP A 302 23.02 28.28 -27.33
C ASP A 302 21.63 28.01 -26.76
N TRP A 303 21.07 29.04 -26.11
CA TRP A 303 19.70 29.02 -25.61
C TRP A 303 18.73 29.42 -26.73
N MET A 304 17.72 28.58 -26.95
CA MET A 304 16.65 28.84 -27.91
C MET A 304 15.33 29.09 -27.18
N ASP A 305 14.61 30.13 -27.57
CA ASP A 305 13.21 30.36 -27.18
C ASP A 305 12.33 29.44 -28.03
N ALA A 306 11.75 28.41 -27.40
CA ALA A 306 10.84 27.47 -28.04
C ALA A 306 9.41 28.06 -28.18
N GLY A 307 9.19 29.27 -27.68
CA GLY A 307 7.95 30.01 -27.74
C GLY A 307 7.03 29.75 -26.54
N PRO A 308 5.84 30.37 -26.55
CA PRO A 308 4.85 30.16 -25.51
C PRO A 308 4.23 28.75 -25.61
N LEU A 309 3.96 28.15 -24.46
CA LEU A 309 3.07 27.01 -24.31
C LEU A 309 1.67 27.38 -24.79
N ARG A 310 0.98 26.44 -25.44
CA ARG A 310 -0.36 26.63 -25.99
C ARG A 310 -1.33 25.62 -25.42
N ALA A 311 -2.61 25.99 -25.33
CA ALA A 311 -3.71 25.08 -25.00
C ALA A 311 -4.75 25.17 -26.12
N GLY A 312 -4.68 24.28 -27.10
CA GLY A 312 -5.36 24.48 -28.38
C GLY A 312 -4.63 25.49 -29.25
N GLU A 313 -5.38 26.43 -29.84
CA GLU A 313 -4.80 27.51 -30.65
C GLU A 313 -4.30 28.69 -29.80
N ASP A 314 -4.75 28.78 -28.55
CA ASP A 314 -4.47 29.91 -27.66
C ASP A 314 -3.18 29.76 -26.87
N VAL A 315 -2.55 30.90 -26.54
CA VAL A 315 -1.43 30.95 -25.59
C VAL A 315 -1.94 30.55 -24.20
N LEU A 316 -1.22 29.63 -23.56
CA LEU A 316 -1.56 29.18 -22.22
C LEU A 316 -1.28 30.30 -21.22
N HIS A 317 -2.36 30.85 -20.67
CA HIS A 317 -2.30 31.76 -19.53
C HIS A 317 -2.56 31.01 -18.22
N VAL A 318 -1.77 31.31 -17.19
CA VAL A 318 -1.87 30.70 -15.87
C VAL A 318 -1.81 31.75 -14.76
N ASP A 319 -2.43 31.42 -13.63
CA ASP A 319 -2.18 32.07 -12.35
C ASP A 319 -0.92 31.43 -11.74
N VAL A 320 0.14 32.22 -11.57
CA VAL A 320 1.46 31.77 -11.14
C VAL A 320 1.43 31.20 -9.70
N GLU A 321 0.52 31.66 -8.84
CA GLU A 321 0.42 31.15 -7.47
C GLU A 321 -0.29 29.80 -7.38
N ARG A 322 -1.10 29.49 -8.41
CA ARG A 322 -1.91 28.27 -8.52
C ARG A 322 -1.41 27.32 -9.59
N CYS A 323 -0.21 27.54 -10.11
CA CYS A 323 0.38 26.79 -11.20
C CYS A 323 1.80 26.36 -10.85
N SER A 324 2.18 25.18 -11.33
CA SER A 324 3.56 24.74 -11.31
C SER A 324 3.87 23.98 -12.60
N ALA A 325 5.12 24.10 -13.04
CA ALA A 325 5.60 23.46 -14.24
C ALA A 325 6.93 22.76 -13.97
N ALA A 326 7.19 21.69 -14.70
CA ALA A 326 8.47 21.01 -14.67
C ALA A 326 8.72 20.29 -15.99
N ILE A 327 9.97 19.91 -16.21
CA ILE A 327 10.33 18.98 -17.27
C ILE A 327 10.19 17.57 -16.70
N VAL A 328 9.26 16.80 -17.24
CA VAL A 328 8.92 15.45 -16.76
C VAL A 328 8.69 14.56 -17.96
N ARG A 329 9.14 13.31 -17.90
CA ARG A 329 8.93 12.31 -18.96
C ARG A 329 9.38 12.79 -20.35
N LYS A 330 10.47 13.57 -20.40
CA LYS A 330 10.99 14.23 -21.62
C LYS A 330 9.94 15.14 -22.29
N GLN A 331 9.05 15.71 -21.49
CA GLN A 331 7.94 16.57 -21.87
C GLN A 331 7.87 17.76 -20.90
N VAL A 332 7.07 18.77 -21.25
CA VAL A 332 6.68 19.83 -20.32
C VAL A 332 5.41 19.38 -19.60
N GLY A 333 5.50 19.23 -18.28
CA GLY A 333 4.36 18.99 -17.41
C GLY A 333 3.92 20.28 -16.74
N VAL A 334 2.62 20.57 -16.79
CA VAL A 334 2.02 21.72 -16.09
C VAL A 334 0.85 21.23 -15.27
N ALA A 335 0.85 21.56 -13.98
CA ALA A 335 -0.31 21.39 -13.12
C ALA A 335 -0.86 22.76 -12.71
N ARG A 336 -2.18 22.86 -12.62
CA ARG A 336 -2.85 24.08 -12.17
C ARG A 336 -4.07 23.77 -11.31
N VAL A 337 -4.36 24.67 -10.39
CA VAL A 337 -5.57 24.63 -9.57
C VAL A 337 -6.61 25.57 -10.15
N ARG A 338 -7.76 25.03 -10.56
CA ARG A 338 -8.89 25.83 -11.04
C ARG A 338 -9.54 26.65 -9.93
N PRO A 339 -10.33 27.69 -10.27
CA PRO A 339 -11.07 28.47 -9.27
C PRO A 339 -12.02 27.65 -8.38
N ASP A 340 -12.51 26.51 -8.87
CA ASP A 340 -13.36 25.57 -8.12
C ASP A 340 -12.59 24.62 -7.19
N GLY A 341 -11.24 24.64 -7.25
CA GLY A 341 -10.34 23.79 -6.46
C GLY A 341 -9.94 22.48 -7.15
N VAL A 342 -10.40 22.24 -8.39
CA VAL A 342 -9.99 21.04 -9.15
C VAL A 342 -8.56 21.20 -9.62
N VAL A 343 -7.74 20.17 -9.39
CA VAL A 343 -6.36 20.10 -9.89
C VAL A 343 -6.40 19.50 -11.29
N GLU A 344 -5.85 20.21 -12.26
CA GLU A 344 -5.66 19.73 -13.63
C GLU A 344 -4.18 19.54 -13.91
N PHE A 345 -3.86 18.52 -14.71
CA PHE A 345 -2.52 18.27 -15.21
C PHE A 345 -2.55 18.18 -16.73
N GLY A 346 -1.57 18.79 -17.38
CA GLY A 346 -1.33 18.70 -18.81
C GLY A 346 0.11 18.35 -19.11
N LEU A 347 0.29 17.64 -20.22
CA LEU A 347 1.59 17.34 -20.82
C LEU A 347 1.65 17.97 -22.21
N GLY A 348 2.85 18.40 -22.61
CA GLY A 348 3.17 18.87 -23.94
C GLY A 348 4.58 18.44 -24.34
N GLU A 349 4.78 18.11 -25.61
CA GLU A 349 6.08 17.68 -26.13
C GLU A 349 7.13 18.80 -26.03
N LEU A 350 8.38 18.42 -25.81
CA LEU A 350 9.51 19.36 -25.92
C LEU A 350 9.72 19.70 -27.40
N GLY A 351 9.44 20.93 -27.78
CA GLY A 351 9.49 21.36 -29.17
C GLY A 351 9.03 22.79 -29.36
N GLN A 352 8.89 23.21 -30.61
CA GLN A 352 8.35 24.53 -30.92
C GLN A 352 6.84 24.54 -30.61
N THR A 353 6.41 25.50 -29.78
CA THR A 353 5.00 25.70 -29.37
C THR A 353 4.33 24.44 -28.79
N PRO A 354 4.72 24.00 -27.57
CA PRO A 354 4.14 22.80 -26.95
C PRO A 354 2.62 22.93 -26.80
N LEU A 355 1.89 21.96 -27.36
CA LEU A 355 0.45 21.88 -27.22
C LEU A 355 0.09 21.09 -25.95
N MET A 356 -0.46 21.78 -24.96
CA MET A 356 -0.86 21.22 -23.67
C MET A 356 -2.31 20.74 -23.72
N ARG A 357 -2.54 19.50 -23.29
CA ARG A 357 -3.89 18.96 -23.07
C ARG A 357 -4.13 18.74 -21.58
N PHE A 358 -4.96 19.58 -20.97
CA PHE A 358 -5.28 19.47 -19.55
C PHE A 358 -6.39 18.46 -19.30
N ALA A 359 -6.26 17.72 -18.20
CA ALA A 359 -7.30 16.87 -17.67
C ALA A 359 -7.35 16.97 -16.14
N PRO A 360 -8.55 16.83 -15.53
CA PRO A 360 -8.67 16.80 -14.09
C PRO A 360 -7.99 15.54 -13.53
N LEU A 361 -7.25 15.71 -12.44
CA LEU A 361 -6.72 14.60 -11.65
C LEU A 361 -7.81 14.08 -10.73
N ALA A 362 -8.12 12.79 -10.85
CA ALA A 362 -9.10 12.16 -9.99
C ALA A 362 -8.51 11.96 -8.59
N LEU A 363 -9.25 12.40 -7.57
CA LEU A 363 -8.99 12.01 -6.20
C LEU A 363 -9.52 10.59 -6.02
N VAL A 364 -8.69 9.70 -5.48
CA VAL A 364 -9.21 8.42 -4.99
C VAL A 364 -9.96 8.76 -3.70
N SER A 365 -11.29 8.81 -3.79
CA SER A 365 -12.16 9.21 -2.68
C SER A 365 -12.01 8.23 -1.52
N GLY A 366 -11.38 8.68 -0.44
CA GLY A 366 -11.25 7.95 0.82
C GLY A 366 -10.24 6.80 0.74
N ASN A 367 -9.72 6.39 1.89
CA ASN A 367 -8.79 5.27 2.00
C ASN A 367 -9.61 3.97 2.05
N PRO A 368 -9.90 3.26 0.94
CA PRO A 368 -10.63 2.00 0.99
C PRO A 368 -9.93 1.01 1.92
N ALA A 369 -8.60 1.13 2.08
CA ALA A 369 -7.84 0.27 2.97
C ALA A 369 -8.20 0.48 4.45
N LEU A 370 -8.50 1.71 4.91
CA LEU A 370 -8.87 1.94 6.30
C LEU A 370 -10.27 1.39 6.59
N GLU A 371 -11.25 1.71 5.73
CA GLU A 371 -12.62 1.19 5.87
C GLU A 371 -12.65 -0.34 5.78
N GLN A 372 -11.88 -0.91 4.86
CA GLN A 372 -11.71 -2.35 4.73
C GLN A 372 -11.00 -2.95 5.96
N GLN A 373 -9.95 -2.33 6.48
CA GLN A 373 -9.23 -2.80 7.67
C GLN A 373 -10.13 -2.80 8.91
N TRP A 374 -10.97 -1.78 9.10
CA TRP A 374 -11.94 -1.75 10.20
C TRP A 374 -13.00 -2.84 10.04
N ARG A 375 -13.54 -3.02 8.83
CA ARG A 375 -14.49 -4.10 8.54
C ARG A 375 -13.88 -5.47 8.84
N ASP A 376 -12.66 -5.71 8.36
CA ASP A 376 -11.96 -6.98 8.57
C ASP A 376 -11.64 -7.22 10.06
N SER A 377 -11.28 -6.15 10.80
CA SER A 377 -11.08 -6.19 12.24
C SER A 377 -12.36 -6.49 13.01
N LEU A 378 -13.49 -5.89 12.63
CA LEU A 378 -14.79 -6.15 13.24
C LEU A 378 -15.26 -7.58 12.96
N VAL A 379 -15.04 -8.09 11.75
CA VAL A 379 -15.33 -9.50 11.40
C VAL A 379 -14.47 -10.44 12.24
N MET A 380 -13.17 -10.17 12.39
CA MET A 380 -12.27 -10.97 13.22
C MET A 380 -12.67 -10.93 14.70
N ALA A 381 -12.99 -9.75 15.23
CA ALA A 381 -13.46 -9.59 16.61
C ALA A 381 -14.77 -10.34 16.86
N GLY A 382 -15.74 -10.23 15.94
CA GLY A 382 -17.00 -10.97 15.99
C GLY A 382 -16.78 -12.49 15.96
N LEU A 383 -15.81 -12.96 15.19
CA LEU A 383 -15.42 -14.36 15.11
C LEU A 383 -14.80 -14.88 16.41
N LEU A 384 -13.85 -14.14 16.97
CA LEU A 384 -13.24 -14.49 18.26
C LEU A 384 -14.28 -14.49 19.38
N ALA A 385 -15.22 -13.53 19.36
CA ALA A 385 -16.34 -13.50 20.29
C ALA A 385 -17.26 -14.71 20.12
N PHE A 386 -17.63 -15.06 18.88
CA PHE A 386 -18.42 -16.25 18.58
C PHE A 386 -17.74 -17.52 19.11
N LEU A 387 -16.45 -17.71 18.82
CA LEU A 387 -15.68 -18.85 19.27
C LEU A 387 -15.62 -18.92 20.80
N THR A 388 -15.35 -17.77 21.45
CA THR A 388 -15.32 -17.66 22.91
C THR A 388 -16.65 -18.05 23.53
N ILE A 389 -17.77 -17.59 22.97
CA ILE A 389 -19.13 -17.93 23.43
C ILE A 389 -19.38 -19.43 23.26
N VAL A 390 -19.05 -20.01 22.10
CA VAL A 390 -19.22 -21.45 21.85
C VAL A 390 -18.39 -22.28 22.83
N MET A 391 -17.13 -21.91 23.05
CA MET A 391 -16.23 -22.61 23.99
C MET A 391 -16.73 -22.50 25.42
N TRP A 392 -17.15 -21.31 25.85
CA TRP A 392 -17.72 -21.10 27.17
C TRP A 392 -18.98 -21.94 27.38
N TRP A 393 -19.88 -21.95 26.40
CA TRP A 393 -21.14 -22.67 26.48
C TRP A 393 -20.94 -24.19 26.43
N ARG A 394 -19.91 -24.67 25.73
CA ARG A 394 -19.59 -26.09 25.57
C ARG A 394 -18.48 -26.60 26.49
N ARG A 395 -18.00 -25.79 27.44
CA ARG A 395 -16.88 -26.15 28.34
C ARG A 395 -17.02 -27.54 29.00
N ALA A 396 -18.24 -27.93 29.38
CA ALA A 396 -18.51 -29.24 29.99
C ALA A 396 -18.34 -30.39 28.98
N ASP A 397 -18.85 -30.21 27.76
CA ASP A 397 -18.73 -31.17 26.66
C ASP A 397 -17.24 -31.30 26.20
N VAL A 398 -16.44 -30.23 26.34
CA VAL A 398 -15.00 -30.23 26.02
C VAL A 398 -14.18 -31.00 27.06
N ALA A 399 -14.54 -30.90 28.34
CA ALA A 399 -13.77 -31.50 29.44
C ALA A 399 -14.01 -33.01 29.59
N LEU A 400 -15.21 -33.50 29.23
CA LEU A 400 -15.57 -34.90 29.40
C LEU A 400 -15.02 -35.75 28.25
N PRO A 401 -14.36 -36.90 28.54
CA PRO A 401 -13.94 -37.83 27.52
C PRO A 401 -15.18 -38.45 26.84
N VAL A 402 -15.15 -38.50 25.50
CA VAL A 402 -16.22 -39.13 24.73
C VAL A 402 -16.11 -40.66 24.85
N ILE A 403 -17.24 -41.32 25.10
CA ILE A 403 -17.33 -42.78 25.13
C ILE A 403 -17.31 -43.27 23.68
N LEU A 404 -16.27 -44.04 23.33
CA LEU A 404 -16.09 -44.58 21.98
C LEU A 404 -16.63 -46.01 21.92
N PRO A 405 -17.24 -46.42 20.78
CA PRO A 405 -17.58 -47.82 20.57
C PRO A 405 -16.34 -48.73 20.65
N PRO A 406 -16.47 -49.99 21.09
CA PRO A 406 -15.35 -50.92 21.15
C PRO A 406 -14.65 -51.05 19.79
N GLY A 407 -13.31 -51.03 19.80
CA GLY A 407 -12.49 -51.12 18.60
C GLY A 407 -12.32 -49.82 17.82
N PHE A 408 -12.68 -48.65 18.39
CA PHE A 408 -12.49 -47.34 17.76
C PHE A 408 -11.67 -46.39 18.63
N VAL A 409 -10.88 -45.53 17.97
CA VAL A 409 -10.14 -44.41 18.58
C VAL A 409 -10.52 -43.09 17.90
N LEU A 410 -10.14 -41.96 18.51
CA LEU A 410 -10.31 -40.65 17.88
C LEU A 410 -9.40 -40.51 16.67
N ALA A 411 -9.96 -40.11 15.54
CA ALA A 411 -9.21 -40.00 14.29
C ALA A 411 -8.00 -39.07 14.41
N ALA A 412 -6.88 -39.47 13.80
CA ALA A 412 -5.70 -38.63 13.71
C ALA A 412 -5.98 -37.32 12.96
N VAL A 413 -5.35 -36.22 13.39
CA VAL A 413 -5.60 -34.88 12.81
C VAL A 413 -5.28 -34.84 11.32
N TRP A 414 -4.15 -35.42 10.91
CA TRP A 414 -3.73 -35.43 9.50
C TRP A 414 -4.75 -36.15 8.61
N ARG A 415 -5.30 -37.32 9.03
CA ARG A 415 -6.33 -38.04 8.27
C ARG A 415 -7.56 -37.17 8.02
N ARG A 416 -7.93 -36.32 8.98
CA ARG A 416 -9.05 -35.37 8.85
C ARG A 416 -8.74 -34.23 7.88
N VAL A 417 -7.50 -33.74 7.89
CA VAL A 417 -7.03 -32.72 6.94
C VAL A 417 -7.06 -33.26 5.52
N PHE A 418 -6.45 -34.43 5.27
CA PHE A 418 -6.46 -35.03 3.93
C PHE A 418 -7.86 -35.42 3.48
N ALA A 419 -8.68 -36.02 4.36
CA ALA A 419 -10.08 -36.30 4.04
C ALA A 419 -10.82 -35.03 3.58
N THR A 420 -10.57 -33.89 4.25
CA THR A 420 -11.15 -32.60 3.88
C THR A 420 -10.67 -32.13 2.50
N VAL A 421 -9.38 -32.28 2.18
CA VAL A 421 -8.83 -31.95 0.85
C VAL A 421 -9.52 -32.79 -0.23
N PHE A 422 -9.63 -34.11 -0.03
CA PHE A 422 -10.30 -35.00 -0.97
C PHE A 422 -11.79 -34.68 -1.14
N ASP A 423 -12.49 -34.35 -0.06
CA ASP A 423 -13.90 -33.96 -0.12
C ASP A 423 -14.11 -32.59 -0.78
N LEU A 424 -13.09 -31.73 -0.83
CA LEU A 424 -13.16 -30.40 -1.43
C LEU A 424 -12.96 -30.44 -2.96
N LEU A 425 -12.20 -31.42 -3.47
CA LEU A 425 -11.87 -31.56 -4.89
C LEU A 425 -13.11 -31.57 -5.80
N PRO A 426 -14.19 -32.33 -5.54
CA PRO A 426 -15.36 -32.34 -6.42
C PRO A 426 -15.97 -30.95 -6.62
N ALA A 427 -16.06 -30.14 -5.56
CA ALA A 427 -16.63 -28.81 -5.65
C ALA A 427 -15.76 -27.85 -6.51
N TYR A 428 -14.43 -27.95 -6.38
CA TYR A 428 -13.51 -27.15 -7.21
C TYR A 428 -13.46 -27.64 -8.65
N LEU A 429 -13.43 -28.96 -8.89
CA LEU A 429 -13.47 -29.51 -10.25
C LEU A 429 -14.73 -29.09 -11.00
N ILE A 430 -15.87 -29.06 -10.30
CA ILE A 430 -17.12 -28.52 -10.85
C ILE A 430 -16.92 -27.03 -11.14
N THR A 431 -16.48 -26.21 -10.20
CA THR A 431 -16.42 -24.74 -10.41
C THR A 431 -15.28 -24.26 -11.31
N LEU A 432 -14.27 -25.07 -11.59
CA LEU A 432 -13.05 -24.70 -12.32
C LEU A 432 -13.31 -24.12 -13.72
N PRO A 433 -14.21 -24.67 -14.57
CA PRO A 433 -14.49 -24.11 -15.90
C PRO A 433 -15.05 -22.68 -15.86
N TRP A 434 -15.63 -22.25 -14.75
CA TRP A 434 -16.12 -20.88 -14.54
C TRP A 434 -15.06 -19.96 -13.97
N ILE A 435 -14.13 -20.49 -13.17
CA ILE A 435 -13.00 -19.74 -12.61
C ILE A 435 -11.95 -19.47 -13.70
N TYR A 436 -11.65 -20.48 -14.53
CA TYR A 436 -10.54 -20.44 -15.48
C TYR A 436 -10.58 -19.24 -16.45
N PRO A 437 -11.71 -18.86 -17.08
CA PRO A 437 -11.76 -17.71 -17.98
C PRO A 437 -11.55 -16.36 -17.29
N LYS A 438 -11.75 -16.29 -15.97
CA LYS A 438 -11.54 -15.08 -15.16
C LYS A 438 -10.10 -14.92 -14.68
N LEU A 439 -9.33 -16.02 -14.69
CA LEU A 439 -7.91 -16.01 -14.42
C LEU A 439 -7.22 -15.60 -15.73
N ASP A 440 -6.95 -14.30 -15.88
CA ASP A 440 -6.20 -13.79 -17.02
C ASP A 440 -4.86 -14.56 -17.14
N PRO A 441 -4.55 -15.18 -18.30
CA PRO A 441 -3.27 -15.85 -18.51
C PRO A 441 -2.06 -14.95 -18.26
N GLN A 442 -2.18 -13.63 -18.46
CA GLN A 442 -1.13 -12.66 -18.14
C GLN A 442 -0.89 -12.56 -16.63
N MET A 443 -1.93 -12.68 -15.81
CA MET A 443 -1.81 -12.67 -14.35
C MET A 443 -1.05 -13.89 -13.81
N LEU A 444 -1.21 -15.06 -14.45
CA LEU A 444 -0.42 -16.25 -14.10
C LEU A 444 1.08 -16.08 -14.42
N GLN A 445 1.41 -15.29 -15.44
CA GLN A 445 2.80 -14.97 -15.80
C GLN A 445 3.40 -13.87 -14.91
N MET A 446 2.56 -13.06 -14.25
CA MET A 446 3.01 -12.04 -13.30
C MET A 446 3.46 -12.62 -11.95
N TYR A 447 3.20 -13.90 -11.65
CA TYR A 447 3.72 -14.53 -10.43
C TYR A 447 5.24 -14.73 -10.56
N PRO A 448 6.10 -14.11 -9.70
CA PRO A 448 5.84 -13.72 -8.30
C PRO A 448 5.58 -12.22 -8.01
N ASN A 449 5.58 -11.34 -9.02
CA ASN A 449 5.49 -9.88 -8.87
C ASN A 449 4.05 -9.33 -8.70
N VAL A 450 3.08 -10.17 -8.36
CA VAL A 450 1.68 -9.75 -8.20
C VAL A 450 1.55 -8.85 -6.96
N THR A 451 1.02 -7.64 -7.13
CA THR A 451 0.78 -6.74 -6.00
C THR A 451 -0.41 -7.21 -5.16
N ASN A 452 -0.48 -6.79 -3.89
CA ASN A 452 -1.63 -7.11 -3.03
C ASN A 452 -2.97 -6.62 -3.60
N GLU A 453 -2.96 -5.51 -4.35
CA GLU A 453 -4.14 -4.95 -5.02
C GLU A 453 -4.62 -5.87 -6.15
N GLN A 454 -3.72 -6.28 -7.03
CA GLN A 454 -4.01 -7.23 -8.11
C GLN A 454 -4.55 -8.57 -7.57
N LEU A 455 -3.96 -9.05 -6.46
CA LEU A 455 -4.45 -10.25 -5.79
C LEU A 455 -5.87 -10.05 -5.24
N ALA A 456 -6.16 -8.91 -4.62
CA ALA A 456 -7.49 -8.58 -4.09
C ALA A 456 -8.55 -8.46 -5.20
N GLU A 457 -8.21 -7.83 -6.33
CA GLU A 457 -9.06 -7.76 -7.52
C GLU A 457 -9.36 -9.14 -8.09
N MET A 458 -8.35 -10.00 -8.19
CA MET A 458 -8.52 -11.39 -8.61
C MET A 458 -9.47 -12.15 -7.68
N TRP A 459 -9.29 -12.04 -6.36
CA TRP A 459 -10.20 -12.66 -5.39
C TRP A 459 -11.62 -12.09 -5.47
N ALA A 460 -11.76 -10.79 -5.74
CA ALA A 460 -13.06 -10.17 -5.96
C ALA A 460 -13.76 -10.72 -7.21
N ALA A 461 -13.02 -10.94 -8.30
CA ALA A 461 -13.54 -11.45 -9.56
C ALA A 461 -14.09 -12.88 -9.45
N ILE A 462 -13.46 -13.74 -8.63
CA ILE A 462 -13.84 -15.15 -8.44
C ILE A 462 -14.71 -15.41 -7.21
N ARG A 463 -15.16 -14.35 -6.53
CA ARG A 463 -15.88 -14.43 -5.23
C ARG A 463 -17.16 -15.26 -5.32
N ILE A 464 -17.93 -15.10 -6.38
CA ILE A 464 -19.21 -15.80 -6.56
C ILE A 464 -18.94 -17.30 -6.73
N GLU A 465 -18.00 -17.66 -7.60
CA GLU A 465 -17.60 -19.04 -7.86
C GLU A 465 -17.06 -19.71 -6.59
N GLN A 466 -16.29 -18.97 -5.79
CA GLN A 466 -15.79 -19.46 -4.50
C GLN A 466 -16.96 -19.82 -3.56
N TYR A 467 -17.98 -18.96 -3.43
CA TYR A 467 -19.16 -19.28 -2.60
C TYR A 467 -19.98 -20.45 -3.14
N VAL A 468 -20.10 -20.57 -4.47
CA VAL A 468 -20.72 -21.74 -5.11
C VAL A 468 -19.95 -23.01 -4.77
N ALA A 469 -18.61 -23.01 -4.86
CA ALA A 469 -17.77 -24.14 -4.49
C ALA A 469 -17.97 -24.53 -3.00
N ILE A 470 -18.02 -23.55 -2.11
CA ILE A 470 -18.25 -23.78 -0.67
C ILE A 470 -19.65 -24.38 -0.41
N GLY A 471 -20.67 -23.88 -1.11
CA GLY A 471 -22.02 -24.40 -1.04
C GLY A 471 -22.10 -25.86 -1.51
N LEU A 472 -21.50 -26.16 -2.67
CA LEU A 472 -21.41 -27.52 -3.21
C LEU A 472 -20.66 -28.46 -2.26
N TYR A 473 -19.53 -28.03 -1.71
CA TYR A 473 -18.76 -28.78 -0.72
C TYR A 473 -19.57 -29.08 0.55
N GLY A 474 -20.30 -28.08 1.06
CA GLY A 474 -21.17 -28.23 2.23
C GLY A 474 -22.29 -29.23 1.98
N LEU A 475 -22.96 -29.12 0.83
CA LEU A 475 -24.04 -30.01 0.42
C LEU A 475 -23.55 -31.44 0.19
N TRP A 476 -22.40 -31.60 -0.47
CA TRP A 476 -21.71 -32.88 -0.66
C TRP A 476 -21.49 -33.58 0.69
N CYS A 477 -20.85 -32.88 1.63
CA CYS A 477 -20.59 -33.44 2.96
C CYS A 477 -21.89 -33.77 3.71
N LEU A 478 -22.91 -32.91 3.61
CA LEU A 478 -24.18 -33.11 4.28
C LEU A 478 -24.91 -34.38 3.79
N ILE A 479 -25.00 -34.57 2.48
CA ILE A 479 -25.69 -35.72 1.88
C ILE A 479 -25.01 -37.02 2.34
N PHE A 480 -23.69 -37.11 2.26
CA PHE A 480 -22.95 -38.30 2.66
C PHE A 480 -22.97 -38.54 4.18
N GLU A 481 -22.75 -37.50 4.99
CA GLU A 481 -22.80 -37.67 6.46
C GLU A 481 -24.21 -38.03 6.94
N ALA A 482 -25.27 -37.54 6.31
CA ALA A 482 -26.65 -37.93 6.65
C ALA A 482 -26.96 -39.40 6.26
N THR A 483 -26.50 -39.84 5.08
CA THR A 483 -26.84 -41.14 4.50
C THR A 483 -25.98 -42.30 5.00
N ILE A 484 -24.69 -42.07 5.26
CA ILE A 484 -23.74 -43.14 5.62
C ILE A 484 -22.84 -42.76 6.81
N ALA A 485 -23.05 -41.61 7.46
CA ALA A 485 -22.25 -41.13 8.59
C ALA A 485 -20.74 -40.98 8.27
N THR A 486 -20.37 -40.94 7.00
CA THR A 486 -19.01 -40.68 6.54
C THR A 486 -19.04 -39.98 5.19
N THR A 487 -17.98 -39.26 4.84
CA THR A 487 -17.81 -38.66 3.50
C THR A 487 -16.85 -39.53 2.69
N PRO A 488 -16.86 -39.46 1.35
CA PRO A 488 -15.94 -40.26 0.53
C PRO A 488 -14.46 -40.07 0.91
N GLY A 489 -14.01 -38.83 1.13
CA GLY A 489 -12.67 -38.55 1.63
C GLY A 489 -12.41 -39.21 2.99
N LYS A 490 -13.35 -39.11 3.93
CA LYS A 490 -13.20 -39.79 5.23
C LYS A 490 -13.17 -41.30 5.13
N ALA A 491 -14.00 -41.88 4.25
CA ALA A 491 -14.03 -43.33 4.01
C ALA A 491 -12.68 -43.84 3.50
N ILE A 492 -12.04 -43.11 2.57
CA ILE A 492 -10.69 -43.43 2.07
C ILE A 492 -9.67 -43.50 3.22
N PHE A 493 -9.76 -42.60 4.20
CA PHE A 493 -8.87 -42.58 5.37
C PHE A 493 -9.39 -43.39 6.57
N GLY A 494 -10.38 -44.27 6.39
CA GLY A 494 -10.92 -45.11 7.46
C GLY A 494 -11.62 -44.33 8.59
N CYS A 495 -12.00 -43.08 8.34
CA CYS A 495 -12.66 -42.21 9.30
C CYS A 495 -14.19 -42.31 9.16
N ARG A 496 -14.91 -42.17 10.28
CA ARG A 496 -16.37 -42.01 10.29
C ARG A 496 -16.82 -41.02 11.35
N VAL A 497 -17.99 -40.42 11.15
CA VAL A 497 -18.62 -39.52 12.11
C VAL A 497 -19.50 -40.33 13.06
N ALA A 498 -19.32 -40.13 14.36
CA ALA A 498 -20.18 -40.69 15.39
C ALA A 498 -20.78 -39.56 16.23
N ALA A 499 -21.96 -39.79 16.80
CA ALA A 499 -22.48 -38.95 17.87
C ALA A 499 -21.61 -39.10 19.15
N ALA A 500 -21.75 -38.18 20.09
CA ALA A 500 -20.98 -38.18 21.34
C ALA A 500 -21.27 -39.39 22.25
N ASP A 501 -22.35 -40.12 21.99
CA ASP A 501 -22.68 -41.41 22.63
C ASP A 501 -22.11 -42.63 21.87
N GLY A 502 -21.34 -42.40 20.81
CA GLY A 502 -20.79 -43.43 19.94
C GLY A 502 -21.75 -43.93 18.86
N GLY A 503 -23.01 -43.47 18.87
CA GLY A 503 -24.05 -43.85 17.92
C GLY A 503 -23.94 -43.15 16.57
N ARG A 504 -24.94 -43.38 15.71
CA ARG A 504 -25.04 -42.73 14.41
C ARG A 504 -25.51 -41.27 14.60
N PRO A 505 -24.87 -40.27 13.97
CA PRO A 505 -25.27 -38.87 14.12
C PRO A 505 -26.67 -38.64 13.55
N SER A 506 -27.45 -37.78 14.22
CA SER A 506 -28.76 -37.37 13.73
C SER A 506 -28.63 -36.43 12.53
N LEU A 507 -29.68 -36.35 11.69
CA LEU A 507 -29.70 -35.44 10.54
C LEU A 507 -29.45 -33.98 10.98
N GLY A 508 -30.07 -33.55 12.08
CA GLY A 508 -29.87 -32.20 12.63
C GLY A 508 -28.42 -31.95 13.05
N ALA A 509 -27.75 -32.95 13.64
CA ALA A 509 -26.32 -32.86 13.96
C ALA A 509 -25.47 -32.73 12.69
N CYS A 510 -25.77 -33.50 11.65
CA CYS A 510 -25.09 -33.39 10.35
C CYS A 510 -25.31 -32.01 9.70
N VAL A 511 -26.51 -31.44 9.78
CA VAL A 511 -26.82 -30.09 9.25
C VAL A 511 -26.01 -29.03 9.99
N VAL A 512 -26.07 -28.98 11.34
CA VAL A 512 -25.32 -28.01 12.14
C VAL A 512 -23.82 -28.11 11.87
N ARG A 513 -23.30 -29.33 11.84
CA ARG A 513 -21.88 -29.62 11.59
C ARG A 513 -21.42 -29.08 10.23
N ASN A 514 -22.20 -29.30 9.17
CA ASN A 514 -21.81 -28.88 7.82
C ASN A 514 -22.09 -27.39 7.55
N ALA A 515 -23.12 -26.81 8.17
CA ALA A 515 -23.36 -25.36 8.11
C ALA A 515 -22.18 -24.57 8.72
N VAL A 516 -21.74 -24.95 9.92
CA VAL A 516 -20.58 -24.31 10.58
C VAL A 516 -19.30 -24.56 9.78
N ARG A 517 -19.15 -25.73 9.16
CA ARG A 517 -18.02 -26.01 8.27
C ARG A 517 -18.00 -25.06 7.07
N SER A 518 -19.10 -24.94 6.34
CA SER A 518 -19.20 -24.04 5.19
C SER A 518 -18.96 -22.60 5.58
N LEU A 519 -19.48 -22.15 6.73
CA LEU A 519 -19.20 -20.83 7.27
C LEU A 519 -17.70 -20.62 7.51
N MET A 520 -17.02 -21.57 8.16
CA MET A 520 -15.58 -21.46 8.41
C MET A 520 -14.74 -21.45 7.12
N VAL A 521 -15.13 -22.22 6.10
CA VAL A 521 -14.43 -22.20 4.79
C VAL A 521 -14.72 -20.91 4.03
N ALA A 522 -15.94 -20.38 4.11
CA ALA A 522 -16.32 -19.10 3.50
C ALA A 522 -15.51 -17.90 4.04
N MET A 523 -14.98 -18.02 5.25
CA MET A 523 -14.09 -17.02 5.83
C MET A 523 -12.63 -17.10 5.32
N GLY A 524 -12.31 -18.06 4.45
CA GLY A 524 -10.98 -18.21 3.86
C GLY A 524 -9.93 -18.73 4.87
N VAL A 525 -8.71 -18.20 4.75
CA VAL A 525 -7.54 -18.65 5.56
C VAL A 525 -7.78 -18.52 7.07
N PRO A 526 -8.32 -17.40 7.61
CA PRO A 526 -8.60 -17.29 9.04
C PRO A 526 -9.52 -18.38 9.60
N GLY A 527 -10.60 -18.70 8.90
CA GLY A 527 -11.55 -19.74 9.35
C GLY A 527 -10.95 -21.16 9.30
N LEU A 528 -10.06 -21.42 8.34
CA LEU A 528 -9.31 -22.67 8.26
C LEU A 528 -8.30 -22.80 9.42
N MET A 529 -7.58 -21.72 9.74
CA MET A 529 -6.66 -21.68 10.88
C MET A 529 -7.37 -21.93 12.21
N ILE A 530 -8.52 -21.28 12.42
CA ILE A 530 -9.34 -21.51 13.62
C ILE A 530 -9.81 -22.96 13.72
N THR A 531 -10.22 -23.56 12.60
CA THR A 531 -10.63 -24.96 12.55
C THR A 531 -9.49 -25.88 12.98
N LEU A 532 -8.27 -25.66 12.46
CA LEU A 532 -7.09 -26.44 12.81
C LEU A 532 -6.69 -26.24 14.28
N MET A 533 -6.61 -24.98 14.75
CA MET A 533 -6.27 -24.67 16.13
C MET A 533 -7.24 -25.29 17.13
N THR A 534 -8.54 -25.25 16.83
CA THR A 534 -9.56 -25.84 17.70
C THR A 534 -9.37 -27.36 17.85
N ILE A 535 -9.03 -28.04 16.75
CA ILE A 535 -8.81 -29.50 16.73
C ILE A 535 -7.57 -29.88 17.53
N VAL A 536 -6.47 -29.11 17.42
CA VAL A 536 -5.17 -29.45 17.98
C VAL A 536 -5.03 -29.02 19.44
N ILE A 537 -5.46 -27.80 19.76
CA ILE A 537 -5.11 -27.14 21.03
C ILE A 537 -6.24 -27.22 22.05
N VAL A 538 -7.49 -27.02 21.61
CA VAL A 538 -8.60 -26.71 22.54
C VAL A 538 -9.38 -27.96 22.98
N SER A 539 -9.57 -28.94 22.09
CA SER A 539 -10.42 -30.09 22.37
C SER A 539 -9.62 -31.35 22.67
N ARG A 540 -9.77 -31.89 23.90
CA ARG A 540 -9.25 -33.23 24.27
C ARG A 540 -9.78 -34.33 23.35
N ASN A 541 -11.02 -34.17 22.88
CA ASN A 541 -11.68 -35.09 21.95
C ASN A 541 -11.36 -34.81 20.47
N ARG A 542 -10.38 -33.92 20.18
CA ARG A 542 -9.99 -33.47 18.84
C ARG A 542 -11.18 -32.96 18.01
N GLN A 543 -12.17 -32.32 18.62
CA GLN A 543 -13.35 -31.80 17.94
C GLN A 543 -13.10 -30.40 17.38
N ARG A 544 -13.63 -30.10 16.20
CA ARG A 544 -13.73 -28.72 15.66
C ARG A 544 -14.98 -28.02 16.20
N VAL A 545 -15.11 -26.70 15.99
CA VAL A 545 -16.26 -25.90 16.42
C VAL A 545 -17.61 -26.50 15.99
N GLY A 546 -17.73 -26.91 14.72
CA GLY A 546 -18.95 -27.55 14.22
C GLY A 546 -19.24 -28.91 14.87
N ASP A 547 -18.20 -29.65 15.24
CA ASP A 547 -18.33 -30.96 15.89
C ASP A 547 -18.80 -30.80 17.34
N LEU A 548 -18.30 -29.79 18.04
CA LEU A 548 -18.72 -29.42 19.40
C LEU A 548 -20.20 -28.99 19.44
N LEU A 549 -20.61 -28.15 18.48
CA LEU A 549 -22.00 -27.70 18.38
C LEU A 549 -22.96 -28.84 18.04
N ALA A 550 -22.54 -29.74 17.13
CA ALA A 550 -23.32 -30.90 16.72
C ALA A 550 -23.24 -32.10 17.69
N ARG A 551 -22.38 -32.05 18.73
CA ARG A 551 -22.09 -33.18 19.62
C ARG A 551 -21.68 -34.44 18.85
N THR A 552 -20.73 -34.27 17.94
CA THR A 552 -20.19 -35.38 17.14
C THR A 552 -18.69 -35.49 17.32
N VAL A 553 -18.15 -36.67 17.08
CA VAL A 553 -16.71 -36.95 17.00
C VAL A 553 -16.40 -37.63 15.68
N VAL A 554 -15.13 -37.62 15.29
CA VAL A 554 -14.68 -38.43 14.15
C VAL A 554 -13.77 -39.51 14.71
N ILE A 555 -14.11 -40.74 14.39
CA ILE A 555 -13.48 -41.93 14.93
C ILE A 555 -12.87 -42.75 13.78
N GLU A 556 -11.87 -43.55 14.11
CA GLU A 556 -11.21 -44.48 13.22
C GLU A 556 -11.04 -45.84 13.92
N PRO A 557 -10.89 -46.95 13.18
CA PRO A 557 -10.59 -48.24 13.78
C PRO A 557 -9.33 -48.16 14.64
N ALA A 558 -9.39 -48.73 15.85
CA ALA A 558 -8.22 -48.88 16.69
C ALA A 558 -7.16 -49.70 15.93
N PRO A 559 -5.86 -49.35 16.03
CA PRO A 559 -4.80 -50.23 15.57
C PRO A 559 -4.99 -51.62 16.18
N PRO A 560 -4.69 -52.72 15.45
CA PRO A 560 -4.73 -54.04 16.03
C PRO A 560 -3.85 -54.03 17.29
N ALA A 561 -4.37 -54.56 18.40
CA ALA A 561 -3.60 -54.69 19.61
C ALA A 561 -2.32 -55.44 19.25
N ILE A 562 -1.17 -54.79 19.41
CA ILE A 562 0.11 -55.47 19.31
C ILE A 562 0.07 -56.44 20.48
N GLU A 563 -0.15 -57.73 20.18
CA GLU A 563 0.05 -58.80 21.16
C GLU A 563 1.44 -58.55 21.73
N ALA A 564 1.48 -58.25 23.03
CA ALA A 564 2.76 -58.09 23.69
C ALA A 564 3.57 -59.36 23.38
N PRO A 565 4.84 -59.25 22.95
CA PRO A 565 5.66 -60.43 22.76
C PRO A 565 5.50 -61.27 24.02
N PRO A 566 5.27 -62.60 23.89
CA PRO A 566 5.10 -63.46 25.06
C PRO A 566 6.25 -63.12 26.00
N THR A 567 5.91 -62.68 27.22
CA THR A 567 6.90 -62.51 28.26
C THR A 567 7.57 -63.86 28.40
N ASP A 568 8.80 -63.97 27.89
CA ASP A 568 9.63 -65.14 28.07
C ASP A 568 9.81 -65.29 29.59
N GLU A 569 8.98 -66.14 30.19
CA GLU A 569 9.08 -66.55 31.59
C GLU A 569 10.36 -67.40 31.85
N SER A 570 11.22 -67.56 30.84
CA SER A 570 12.43 -68.40 30.89
C SER A 570 13.66 -67.76 31.56
N ASP A 571 13.60 -66.50 32.00
CA ASP A 571 14.70 -65.83 32.72
C ASP A 571 14.48 -65.77 34.26
N GLN A 572 13.55 -66.56 34.81
CA GLN A 572 13.40 -66.78 36.26
C GLN A 572 13.69 -68.24 36.65
N GLU A 573 14.93 -68.70 36.47
CA GLU A 573 15.49 -69.85 37.20
C GLU A 573 16.66 -69.43 38.09
#